data_AF-A0A9D0YK76-F1
#
_entry.id   AF-A0A9D0YK76-F1
#
_cell.length_a   1.000
_cell.length_b   1.000
_cell.length_c   1.000
_cell.angle_alpha   90.00
_cell.angle_beta   90.00
_cell.angle_gamma   90.00
#
_symmetry.space_group_name_H-M   'P 1'
#
loop_
_entity.id
_entity.type
_entity.pdbx_description
1 polymer ?
#
loop_
_entity_poly.entity_id
_entity_poly.type
_entity_poly.pdbx_seq_one_letter_code
_entity_poly.pdbx_strand_id
1 'polypeptide(L)'
;MIQFYSLFTLFLALFFQITHLHALDNHHVPPDLQGWKDWVMDDVKDRDCPRHYQQDSRICSYPTKIVVNLDNNRLDFNMTQNTFKDKSVVTLPSAHQTWAKEVTVNEKKAIVLDVNAKATVIVDKGVHHIAGTIDWNGGLKYLQLPHNMALVQLYKNGQEVFPLKVDKNSRLWLEEQGSDGDKKGTLSVAIYRKIIDGHPLKMQTHLHFRVSGKMRSVVLDGVTLDGFYPTAVESKLDVKITEDKKLQVEVKAGEYVVKVDSFSPENLTTLLQPSYRFSYANQESWAVESNADYRTIEIEGARAIDPSETNLPKAWKKLPLYLIEEDTKLTLKELYRSANQQQKNEWVLKRRLWLDFDGTGYSVDDRIEATIANVRRLEATNLLELGSVSINGKPTLITTLENSHQQGVELREESLNIKASSRYKGNISTLVVNGWDEVFSRVDTELYLPAGWRLFASFGSDNRTTSWVDKWDLMDIFLLLLLSISIYQLFGWGWSIFATLFLILLWHEGDAPTVVWLWILVLVALLRLIEKGRARTVLKVLLGISTAFVLLGVLQFSVYQIRTTLYPQLEHHEGGNFYPQFEKEMSLNDA
;
A
#
# COMPACT_ATOMS: atom_id res chain seq x y z
N MET A 1 -4.38 54.23 5.57
CA MET A 1 -4.85 53.09 6.39
C MET A 1 -4.37 51.71 5.90
N ILE A 2 -3.45 51.63 4.92
CA ILE A 2 -2.87 50.35 4.44
C ILE A 2 -1.43 50.14 4.95
N GLN A 3 -0.69 51.22 5.24
CA GLN A 3 0.65 51.13 5.84
C GLN A 3 0.67 50.70 7.31
N PHE A 4 -0.44 50.88 8.05
CA PHE A 4 -0.51 50.48 9.45
C PHE A 4 -0.68 48.96 9.64
N TYR A 5 -1.37 48.29 8.69
CA TYR A 5 -1.56 46.84 8.75
C TYR A 5 -0.30 46.06 8.38
N SER A 6 0.56 46.60 7.51
CA SER A 6 1.84 45.97 7.15
C SER A 6 2.88 46.02 8.28
N LEU A 7 2.83 47.02 9.16
CA LEU A 7 3.72 47.10 10.32
C LEU A 7 3.28 46.14 11.43
N PHE A 8 1.96 45.94 11.58
CA PHE A 8 1.40 45.04 12.59
C PHE A 8 1.62 43.56 12.26
N THR A 9 1.55 43.18 10.97
CA THR A 9 1.88 41.81 10.54
C THR A 9 3.37 41.50 10.63
N LEU A 10 4.26 42.49 10.41
CA LEU A 10 5.69 42.31 10.62
C LEU A 10 6.04 42.14 12.12
N PHE A 11 5.32 42.85 13.01
CA PHE A 11 5.51 42.74 14.46
C PHE A 11 4.97 41.41 15.02
N LEU A 12 3.86 40.89 14.47
CA LEU A 12 3.30 39.60 14.85
C LEU A 12 4.14 38.41 14.34
N ALA A 13 4.78 38.55 13.17
CA ALA A 13 5.71 37.56 12.63
C ALA A 13 7.03 37.50 13.43
N LEU A 14 7.49 38.63 14.00
CA LEU A 14 8.66 38.65 14.87
C LEU A 14 8.40 38.03 16.25
N PHE A 15 7.16 38.09 16.76
CA PHE A 15 6.78 37.49 18.03
C PHE A 15 6.65 35.95 18.00
N PHE A 16 6.47 35.36 16.81
CA PHE A 16 6.40 33.90 16.64
C PHE A 16 7.75 33.22 16.30
N GLN A 17 8.85 33.98 16.24
CA GLN A 17 10.20 33.44 15.96
C GLN A 17 11.05 33.21 17.21
N ILE A 18 10.52 33.41 18.42
CA ILE A 18 11.25 33.19 19.67
C ILE A 18 10.70 31.95 20.40
N THR A 19 10.70 30.80 19.73
CA THR A 19 10.92 29.54 20.45
C THR A 19 12.41 29.27 20.37
N HIS A 20 13.16 29.94 21.25
CA HIS A 20 14.48 29.43 21.60
C HIS A 20 14.28 27.99 22.08
N LEU A 21 14.86 27.04 21.36
CA LEU A 21 15.36 25.81 21.97
C LEU A 21 16.30 26.25 23.09
N HIS A 22 15.76 26.47 24.28
CA HIS A 22 16.55 26.33 25.48
C HIS A 22 16.83 24.84 25.60
N ALA A 23 18.00 24.45 25.10
CA ALA A 23 18.68 23.29 25.65
C ALA A 23 18.66 23.49 27.17
N LEU A 24 18.02 22.55 27.88
CA LEU A 24 17.98 22.50 29.33
C LEU A 24 19.42 22.60 29.84
N ASP A 25 19.80 23.78 30.32
CA ASP A 25 21.04 23.98 31.04
C ASP A 25 20.88 23.25 32.37
N ASN A 26 21.61 22.14 32.49
CA ASN A 26 21.33 21.11 33.49
C ASN A 26 21.88 21.46 34.89
N HIS A 27 22.05 22.74 35.21
CA HIS A 27 22.71 23.18 36.45
C HIS A 27 22.13 24.47 37.03
N HIS A 28 20.88 24.45 37.50
CA HIS A 28 20.42 25.40 38.51
C HIS A 28 19.69 24.68 39.65
N VAL A 29 20.48 24.15 40.60
CA VAL A 29 19.96 23.76 41.91
C VAL A 29 19.73 25.05 42.71
N PRO A 30 18.50 25.32 43.21
CA PRO A 30 18.23 26.50 44.03
C PRO A 30 19.21 26.64 45.21
N PRO A 31 19.59 27.87 45.63
CA PRO A 31 20.57 28.09 46.70
C PRO A 31 20.21 27.35 47.99
N ASP A 32 18.93 27.34 48.35
CA ASP A 32 18.40 26.67 49.55
C ASP A 32 18.56 25.14 49.52
N LEU A 33 18.71 24.56 48.32
CA LEU A 33 18.84 23.13 48.10
C LEU A 33 20.29 22.68 47.84
N GLN A 34 21.26 23.61 47.73
CA GLN A 34 22.66 23.22 47.50
C GLN A 34 23.22 22.34 48.61
N GLY A 35 22.89 22.62 49.88
CA GLY A 35 23.36 21.84 51.03
C GLY A 35 22.83 20.40 51.07
N TRP A 36 21.73 20.11 50.35
CA TRP A 36 21.11 18.79 50.29
C TRP A 36 21.61 17.94 49.12
N LYS A 37 22.39 18.52 48.20
CA LYS A 37 22.84 17.86 46.97
C LYS A 37 23.59 16.56 47.24
N ASP A 38 24.53 16.57 48.17
CA ASP A 38 25.35 15.37 48.44
C ASP A 38 24.53 14.28 49.13
N TRP A 39 23.59 14.64 50.00
CA TRP A 39 22.68 13.70 50.66
C TRP A 39 21.70 13.04 49.67
N VAL A 40 21.08 13.82 48.77
CA VAL A 40 20.16 13.28 47.76
C VAL A 40 20.88 12.36 46.78
N MET A 41 22.15 12.67 46.47
CA MET A 41 22.93 11.89 45.51
C MET A 41 23.66 10.69 46.14
N ASP A 42 23.52 10.46 47.45
CA ASP A 42 24.19 9.35 48.16
C ASP A 42 23.73 7.96 47.64
N ASP A 43 22.45 7.84 47.28
CA ASP A 43 21.89 6.62 46.70
C ASP A 43 22.32 6.38 45.24
N VAL A 44 22.85 7.41 44.56
CA VAL A 44 23.31 7.31 43.17
C VAL A 44 24.76 6.82 43.15
N LYS A 45 24.92 5.53 43.44
CA LYS A 45 26.22 4.85 43.40
C LYS A 45 26.86 5.02 42.02
N ASP A 46 28.19 5.20 42.03
CA ASP A 46 29.02 5.24 40.83
C ASP A 46 28.69 6.37 39.84
N ARG A 47 28.00 7.44 40.30
CA ARG A 47 27.63 8.64 39.51
C ARG A 47 28.79 9.28 38.75
N ASP A 48 29.98 9.28 39.33
CA ASP A 48 31.15 9.94 38.74
C ASP A 48 31.88 9.01 37.75
N CYS A 49 31.43 7.75 37.62
CA CYS A 49 32.00 6.80 36.68
C CYS A 49 31.38 6.98 35.27
N PRO A 50 32.19 6.92 34.20
CA PRO A 50 31.72 6.93 32.83
C PRO A 50 30.65 5.86 32.53
N ARG A 51 29.71 6.18 31.63
CA ARG A 51 28.62 5.28 31.22
C ARG A 51 28.98 4.54 29.93
N HIS A 52 28.76 3.23 29.88
CA HIS A 52 28.88 2.39 28.70
C HIS A 52 27.56 2.42 27.91
N TYR A 53 27.51 3.23 26.84
CA TYR A 53 26.27 3.55 26.12
C TYR A 53 25.49 2.34 25.60
N GLN A 54 26.17 1.25 25.22
CA GLN A 54 25.51 0.05 24.67
C GLN A 54 24.94 -0.91 25.73
N GLN A 55 25.46 -0.89 26.97
CA GLN A 55 25.10 -1.87 28.01
C GLN A 55 24.34 -1.22 29.17
N ASP A 56 24.09 0.07 29.08
CA ASP A 56 23.50 0.91 30.12
C ASP A 56 24.12 0.71 31.53
N SER A 57 25.43 0.50 31.58
CA SER A 57 26.19 0.23 32.80
C SER A 57 27.26 1.30 33.05
N ARG A 58 27.73 1.47 34.28
CA ARG A 58 28.82 2.40 34.62
C ARG A 58 30.13 1.65 34.84
N ILE A 59 31.23 2.21 34.34
CA ILE A 59 32.57 1.60 34.41
C ILE A 59 33.44 2.47 35.33
N CYS A 60 33.64 2.00 36.56
CA CYS A 60 34.44 2.72 37.57
C CYS A 60 35.93 2.37 37.56
N SER A 61 36.33 1.33 36.82
CA SER A 61 37.69 0.85 36.75
C SER A 61 37.94 0.37 35.33
N TYR A 62 38.92 0.98 34.65
CA TYR A 62 39.23 0.71 33.25
C TYR A 62 40.74 0.57 33.03
N PRO A 63 41.23 -0.62 32.63
CA PRO A 63 42.64 -0.87 32.38
C PRO A 63 42.97 -0.44 30.93
N THR A 64 43.89 0.50 30.74
CA THR A 64 44.09 1.16 29.43
C THR A 64 45.16 0.48 28.59
N LYS A 65 46.33 0.23 29.16
CA LYS A 65 47.49 -0.31 28.45
C LYS A 65 48.25 -1.27 29.32
N ILE A 66 48.76 -2.35 28.75
CA ILE A 66 49.77 -3.21 29.36
C ILE A 66 50.93 -3.46 28.39
N VAL A 67 52.15 -3.34 28.91
CA VAL A 67 53.38 -3.77 28.25
C VAL A 67 53.89 -4.98 29.00
N VAL A 68 54.12 -6.07 28.28
CA VAL A 68 54.65 -7.33 28.82
C VAL A 68 56.01 -7.56 28.19
N ASN A 69 57.04 -7.72 29.02
CA ASN A 69 58.38 -8.11 28.61
C ASN A 69 58.63 -9.53 29.10
N LEU A 70 58.87 -10.44 28.17
CA LEU A 70 59.16 -11.84 28.42
C LEU A 70 60.62 -12.14 28.08
N ASP A 71 61.42 -12.39 29.10
CA ASP A 71 62.79 -12.88 28.98
C ASP A 71 62.88 -14.28 29.62
N ASN A 72 63.74 -15.16 29.10
CA ASN A 72 63.86 -16.61 29.41
C ASN A 72 63.07 -17.17 30.62
N ASN A 73 63.26 -16.64 31.84
CA ASN A 73 62.57 -17.10 33.06
C ASN A 73 61.80 -16.00 33.85
N ARG A 74 61.64 -14.79 33.31
CA ARG A 74 61.02 -13.65 33.99
C ARG A 74 60.04 -12.94 33.06
N LEU A 75 58.83 -12.71 33.53
CA LEU A 75 57.84 -11.90 32.85
C LEU A 75 57.60 -10.62 33.65
N ASP A 76 58.01 -9.48 33.09
CA ASP A 76 57.74 -8.18 33.67
C ASP A 76 56.54 -7.55 32.97
N PHE A 77 55.64 -6.96 33.75
CA PHE A 77 54.53 -6.19 33.21
C PHE A 77 54.53 -4.77 33.75
N ASN A 78 54.08 -3.86 32.91
CA ASN A 78 53.74 -2.50 33.29
C ASN A 78 52.38 -2.16 32.69
N MET A 79 51.39 -1.93 33.54
CA MET A 79 50.04 -1.59 33.13
C MET A 79 49.60 -0.23 33.66
N THR A 80 48.77 0.45 32.88
CA THR A 80 48.11 1.69 33.30
C THR A 80 46.64 1.39 33.59
N GLN A 81 46.20 1.85 34.76
CA GLN A 81 44.87 1.63 35.29
C GLN A 81 44.22 2.98 35.60
N ASN A 82 43.01 3.21 35.11
CA ASN A 82 42.21 4.37 35.48
C ASN A 82 41.07 3.96 36.41
N THR A 83 40.92 4.63 37.54
CA THR A 83 39.88 4.38 38.54
C THR A 83 39.12 5.66 38.86
N PHE A 84 37.80 5.57 38.88
CA PHE A 84 36.91 6.72 39.13
C PHE A 84 36.34 6.74 40.54
N LYS A 85 36.73 5.77 41.38
CA LYS A 85 36.24 5.55 42.75
C LYS A 85 37.40 5.20 43.68
N ASP A 86 37.31 5.67 44.92
CA ASP A 86 38.27 5.31 45.97
C ASP A 86 38.15 3.83 46.35
N LYS A 87 39.27 3.25 46.83
CA LYS A 87 39.37 1.82 47.18
C LYS A 87 38.92 0.87 46.06
N SER A 88 39.22 1.22 44.81
CA SER A 88 38.94 0.37 43.64
C SER A 88 39.84 -0.86 43.63
N VAL A 89 39.25 -2.04 43.46
CA VAL A 89 39.96 -3.31 43.32
C VAL A 89 40.43 -3.48 41.89
N VAL A 90 41.75 -3.64 41.70
CA VAL A 90 42.38 -3.81 40.40
C VAL A 90 43.00 -5.19 40.33
N THR A 91 42.56 -6.00 39.36
CA THR A 91 43.14 -7.32 39.12
C THR A 91 44.45 -7.20 38.37
N LEU A 92 45.49 -7.89 38.86
CA LEU A 92 46.79 -7.99 38.21
C LEU A 92 46.80 -9.12 37.18
N PRO A 93 47.68 -9.07 36.17
CA PRO A 93 47.91 -10.22 35.30
C PRO A 93 48.45 -11.41 36.09
N SER A 94 48.11 -12.62 35.64
CA SER A 94 48.58 -13.85 36.28
C SER A 94 48.99 -14.90 35.26
N ALA A 95 49.92 -15.76 35.65
CA ALA A 95 50.34 -16.90 34.85
C ALA A 95 49.98 -18.19 35.60
N HIS A 96 48.90 -18.85 35.18
CA HIS A 96 48.35 -20.02 35.86
C HIS A 96 48.02 -19.74 37.35
N GLN A 97 48.75 -20.33 38.29
CA GLN A 97 48.60 -20.11 39.75
C GLN A 97 49.68 -19.20 40.33
N THR A 98 50.58 -18.65 39.50
CA THR A 98 51.67 -17.80 39.96
C THR A 98 51.20 -16.36 40.11
N TRP A 99 51.41 -15.79 41.30
CA TRP A 99 51.13 -14.38 41.59
C TRP A 99 52.24 -13.46 41.12
N ALA A 100 51.87 -12.22 40.81
CA ALA A 100 52.83 -11.15 40.60
C ALA A 100 53.57 -10.81 41.91
N LYS A 101 54.89 -10.74 41.80
CA LYS A 101 55.85 -10.31 42.83
C LYS A 101 56.37 -8.91 42.49
N GLU A 102 57.02 -8.28 43.47
CA GLU A 102 57.64 -6.96 43.31
C GLU A 102 56.68 -5.87 42.78
N VAL A 103 55.39 -5.99 43.16
CA VAL A 103 54.35 -5.10 42.63
C VAL A 103 54.51 -3.69 43.20
N THR A 104 54.52 -2.71 42.29
CA THR A 104 54.54 -1.28 42.61
C THR A 104 53.33 -0.60 41.98
N VAL A 105 52.78 0.39 42.70
CA VAL A 105 51.76 1.32 42.19
C VAL A 105 52.37 2.72 42.28
N ASN A 106 52.51 3.39 41.15
CA ASN A 106 53.18 4.69 41.03
C ASN A 106 54.56 4.68 41.72
N GLU A 107 55.38 3.68 41.37
CA GLU A 107 56.75 3.44 41.88
C GLU A 107 56.87 3.11 43.38
N LYS A 108 55.75 3.08 44.11
CA LYS A 108 55.72 2.68 45.54
C LYS A 108 55.31 1.23 45.67
N LYS A 109 55.98 0.49 46.57
CA LYS A 109 55.67 -0.91 46.85
C LYS A 109 54.21 -1.05 47.31
N ALA A 110 53.45 -1.90 46.63
CA ALA A 110 52.04 -2.14 46.89
C ALA A 110 51.81 -3.50 47.56
N ILE A 111 50.75 -3.59 48.37
CA ILE A 111 50.31 -4.85 48.98
C ILE A 111 49.40 -5.57 47.98
N VAL A 112 49.78 -6.80 47.62
CA VAL A 112 48.97 -7.67 46.77
C VAL A 112 48.04 -8.50 47.65
N LEU A 113 46.75 -8.45 47.34
CA LEU A 113 45.69 -9.15 48.04
C LEU A 113 45.10 -10.26 47.16
N ASP A 114 44.69 -11.36 47.77
CA ASP A 114 43.87 -12.37 47.11
C ASP A 114 42.39 -12.03 47.25
N VAL A 115 41.72 -11.79 46.12
CA VAL A 115 40.28 -11.63 46.06
C VAL A 115 39.72 -12.63 45.06
N ASN A 116 39.03 -13.66 45.54
CA ASN A 116 38.45 -14.74 44.73
C ASN A 116 39.49 -15.48 43.86
N ALA A 117 40.63 -15.87 44.43
CA ALA A 117 41.74 -16.55 43.77
C ALA A 117 42.44 -15.71 42.67
N LYS A 118 42.37 -14.38 42.77
CA LYS A 118 43.01 -13.43 41.86
C LYS A 118 43.89 -12.47 42.63
N ALA A 119 45.11 -12.27 42.15
CA ALA A 119 46.01 -11.25 42.68
C ALA A 119 45.47 -9.85 42.34
N THR A 120 45.27 -9.02 43.36
CA THR A 120 44.68 -7.69 43.23
C THR A 120 45.44 -6.65 44.02
N VAL A 121 45.34 -5.38 43.62
CA VAL A 121 45.75 -4.22 44.40
C VAL A 121 44.57 -3.28 44.59
N ILE A 122 44.55 -2.56 45.71
CA ILE A 122 43.54 -1.54 45.99
C ILE A 122 44.16 -0.17 45.72
N VAL A 123 43.50 0.62 44.87
CA VAL A 123 43.95 1.98 44.52
C VAL A 123 42.79 2.96 44.63
N ASP A 124 43.10 4.21 44.97
CA ASP A 124 42.09 5.27 45.06
C ASP A 124 41.73 5.85 43.70
N LYS A 125 40.86 6.85 43.64
CA LYS A 125 40.47 7.51 42.39
C LYS A 125 41.70 8.16 41.71
N GLY A 126 41.94 7.84 40.44
CA GLY A 126 43.02 8.42 39.64
C GLY A 126 43.58 7.49 38.55
N VAL A 127 44.65 7.95 37.91
CA VAL A 127 45.44 7.14 36.97
C VAL A 127 46.64 6.54 37.72
N HIS A 128 46.81 5.24 37.60
CA HIS A 128 47.83 4.47 38.32
C HIS A 128 48.68 3.67 37.34
N HIS A 129 50.00 3.75 37.51
CA HIS A 129 50.97 2.90 36.82
C HIS A 129 51.34 1.74 37.74
N ILE A 130 51.00 0.53 37.32
CA ILE A 130 51.17 -0.68 38.10
C ILE A 130 52.19 -1.56 37.39
N ALA A 131 53.31 -1.81 38.04
CA ALA A 131 54.36 -2.68 37.52
C ALA A 131 54.60 -3.85 38.46
N GLY A 132 55.00 -4.99 37.91
CA GLY A 132 55.33 -6.17 38.69
C GLY A 132 55.95 -7.27 37.84
N THR A 133 56.36 -8.34 38.50
CA THR A 133 57.08 -9.45 37.90
C THR A 133 56.38 -10.76 38.20
N ILE A 134 56.28 -11.64 37.21
CA ILE A 134 55.74 -12.98 37.35
C ILE A 134 56.85 -13.96 36.99
N ASP A 135 57.10 -14.93 37.87
CA ASP A 135 58.06 -16.00 37.58
C ASP A 135 57.55 -16.80 36.39
N TRP A 136 58.36 -16.87 35.34
CA TRP A 136 57.97 -17.50 34.09
C TRP A 136 58.74 -18.81 33.90
N ASN A 137 58.01 -19.93 33.88
CA ASN A 137 58.59 -21.23 33.52
C ASN A 137 58.26 -21.53 32.06
N GLY A 138 59.26 -21.97 31.28
CA GLY A 138 59.16 -22.21 29.82
C GLY A 138 58.12 -23.23 29.33
N GLY A 139 57.24 -23.74 30.19
CA GLY A 139 56.08 -24.57 29.81
C GLY A 139 54.73 -23.83 29.84
N LEU A 140 54.68 -22.55 30.19
CA LEU A 140 53.46 -21.75 30.22
C LEU A 140 53.11 -21.23 28.82
N LYS A 141 51.86 -21.44 28.39
CA LYS A 141 51.41 -21.11 27.03
C LYS A 141 50.78 -19.73 26.89
N TYR A 142 50.25 -19.19 27.98
CA TYR A 142 49.54 -17.92 27.97
C TYR A 142 49.67 -17.15 29.30
N LEU A 143 49.53 -15.83 29.23
CA LEU A 143 49.37 -14.92 30.35
C LEU A 143 47.89 -14.51 30.46
N GLN A 144 47.28 -14.65 31.64
CA GLN A 144 45.94 -14.17 31.91
C GLN A 144 45.98 -12.66 32.19
N LEU A 145 45.36 -11.88 31.31
CA LEU A 145 45.24 -10.43 31.46
C LEU A 145 44.00 -10.04 32.29
N PRO A 146 44.00 -8.85 32.90
CA PRO A 146 42.78 -8.23 33.42
C PRO A 146 41.72 -8.10 32.32
N HIS A 147 40.45 -8.23 32.69
CA HIS A 147 39.35 -8.10 31.72
C HIS A 147 39.31 -6.69 31.14
N ASN A 148 38.91 -6.57 29.86
CA ASN A 148 38.73 -5.30 29.15
C ASN A 148 40.02 -4.48 28.92
N MET A 149 41.18 -5.15 28.83
CA MET A 149 42.45 -4.51 28.49
C MET A 149 42.41 -3.91 27.07
N ALA A 150 42.60 -2.59 26.95
CA ALA A 150 42.44 -1.91 25.65
C ALA A 150 43.64 -2.08 24.71
N LEU A 151 44.86 -1.87 25.23
CA LEU A 151 46.11 -1.94 24.48
C LEU A 151 47.06 -2.95 25.13
N VAL A 152 47.53 -3.92 24.34
CA VAL A 152 48.50 -4.93 24.77
C VAL A 152 49.73 -4.80 23.88
N GLN A 153 50.92 -4.80 24.50
CA GLN A 153 52.20 -4.94 23.81
C GLN A 153 52.99 -6.07 24.44
N LEU A 154 53.62 -6.90 23.61
CA LEU A 154 54.48 -7.99 24.05
C LEU A 154 55.86 -7.82 23.43
N TYR A 155 56.88 -7.83 24.26
CA TYR A 155 58.26 -7.97 23.86
C TYR A 155 58.78 -9.32 24.33
N LYS A 156 59.44 -10.06 23.45
CA LYS A 156 60.09 -11.33 23.77
C LYS A 156 61.58 -11.20 23.48
N ASN A 157 62.43 -11.35 24.49
CA ASN A 157 63.88 -11.13 24.39
C ASN A 157 64.22 -9.78 23.72
N GLY A 158 63.51 -8.71 24.11
CA GLY A 158 63.68 -7.36 23.57
C GLY A 158 63.09 -7.09 22.18
N GLN A 159 62.52 -8.08 21.49
CA GLN A 159 61.85 -7.89 20.20
C GLN A 159 60.33 -7.82 20.35
N GLU A 160 59.69 -6.84 19.69
CA GLU A 160 58.23 -6.72 19.69
C GLU A 160 57.59 -7.87 18.91
N VAL A 161 56.59 -8.52 19.53
CA VAL A 161 55.85 -9.64 18.93
C VAL A 161 54.54 -9.11 18.33
N PHE A 162 54.39 -9.22 17.01
CA PHE A 162 53.18 -8.83 16.30
C PHE A 162 52.92 -9.76 15.09
N PRO A 163 51.66 -10.20 14.83
CA PRO A 163 50.45 -9.87 15.56
C PRO A 163 50.32 -10.64 16.90
N LEU A 164 49.76 -9.96 17.90
CA LEU A 164 49.45 -10.55 19.20
C LEU A 164 48.22 -11.46 19.10
N LYS A 165 48.19 -12.55 19.86
CA LYS A 165 47.01 -13.43 20.00
C LYS A 165 46.46 -13.30 21.41
N VAL A 166 45.42 -12.49 21.59
CA VAL A 166 44.63 -12.41 22.83
C VAL A 166 43.26 -13.01 22.56
N ASP A 167 42.87 -14.02 23.33
CA ASP A 167 41.55 -14.67 23.17
C ASP A 167 40.44 -14.03 24.02
N LYS A 168 39.20 -14.47 23.80
CA LYS A 168 38.00 -13.96 24.51
C LYS A 168 38.06 -14.08 26.03
N ASN A 169 38.88 -14.99 26.56
CA ASN A 169 39.05 -15.15 27.99
C ASN A 169 40.15 -14.22 28.52
N SER A 170 40.57 -13.20 27.76
CA SER A 170 41.67 -12.28 28.09
C SER A 170 43.00 -13.01 28.27
N ARG A 171 43.27 -14.08 27.51
CA ARG A 171 44.55 -14.80 27.56
C ARG A 171 45.46 -14.39 26.41
N LEU A 172 46.62 -13.83 26.74
CA LEU A 172 47.70 -13.51 25.80
C LEU A 172 48.56 -14.76 25.55
N TRP A 173 48.55 -15.28 24.33
CA TRP A 173 49.33 -16.46 23.93
C TRP A 173 50.78 -16.10 23.58
N LEU A 174 51.75 -16.86 24.10
CA LEU A 174 53.19 -16.52 24.08
C LEU A 174 54.05 -17.45 23.21
N GLU A 175 53.41 -18.46 22.60
CA GLU A 175 54.01 -19.40 21.63
C GLU A 175 53.30 -19.30 20.28
N GLU A 176 54.08 -19.35 19.19
CA GLU A 176 53.55 -19.56 17.85
C GLU A 176 53.05 -21.00 17.72
N GLN A 177 51.74 -21.18 17.59
CA GLN A 177 51.24 -22.41 16.98
C GLN A 177 51.70 -22.43 15.53
N GLY A 178 52.62 -23.36 15.23
CA GLY A 178 53.19 -23.58 13.91
C GLY A 178 52.15 -23.55 12.80
N SER A 179 52.50 -22.85 11.72
CA SER A 179 51.78 -22.85 10.46
C SER A 179 51.88 -24.23 9.81
N ASP A 180 50.95 -25.11 10.16
CA ASP A 180 50.78 -26.36 9.46
C ASP A 180 49.99 -26.09 8.18
N GLY A 181 50.69 -26.20 7.05
CA GLY A 181 50.15 -26.00 5.73
C GLY A 181 49.04 -27.00 5.39
N ASP A 182 48.07 -26.48 4.64
CA ASP A 182 47.47 -27.19 3.51
C ASP A 182 46.40 -28.27 3.75
N LYS A 183 45.42 -27.95 4.60
CA LYS A 183 43.99 -28.14 4.26
C LYS A 183 43.17 -26.98 4.80
N LYS A 184 43.10 -25.87 4.05
CA LYS A 184 42.05 -24.86 4.27
C LYS A 184 40.72 -25.58 4.06
N GLY A 185 40.03 -25.92 5.15
CA GLY A 185 38.70 -26.54 5.06
C GLY A 185 37.73 -25.68 4.25
N THR A 186 36.60 -26.26 3.86
CA THR A 186 35.60 -25.63 3.00
C THR A 186 34.88 -24.50 3.73
N LEU A 187 34.55 -23.44 2.99
CA LEU A 187 33.69 -22.35 3.43
C LEU A 187 32.63 -22.18 2.35
N SER A 188 31.36 -22.17 2.72
CA SER A 188 30.24 -21.83 1.84
C SER A 188 29.40 -20.78 2.53
N VAL A 189 28.99 -19.77 1.78
CA VAL A 189 28.15 -18.68 2.24
C VAL A 189 26.96 -18.58 1.30
N ALA A 190 25.75 -18.75 1.83
CA ALA A 190 24.52 -18.39 1.13
C ALA A 190 24.06 -17.03 1.61
N ILE A 191 23.69 -16.14 0.68
CA ILE A 191 23.30 -14.76 0.98
C ILE A 191 21.81 -14.61 0.69
N TYR A 192 21.06 -14.20 1.71
CA TYR A 192 19.65 -13.87 1.59
C TYR A 192 19.47 -12.41 1.97
N ARG A 193 18.87 -11.60 1.11
CA ARG A 193 18.57 -10.20 1.42
C ARG A 193 17.08 -9.99 1.47
N LYS A 194 16.60 -9.16 2.38
CA LYS A 194 15.25 -8.63 2.36
C LYS A 194 15.32 -7.13 2.12
N ILE A 195 14.81 -6.69 0.99
CA ILE A 195 14.60 -5.29 0.65
C ILE A 195 13.25 -4.89 1.25
N ILE A 196 13.23 -3.81 2.02
CA ILE A 196 12.02 -3.25 2.61
C ILE A 196 11.79 -1.89 1.97
N ASP A 197 10.76 -1.79 1.11
CA ASP A 197 10.44 -0.58 0.37
C ASP A 197 9.97 0.54 1.29
N GLY A 198 10.45 1.75 1.01
CA GLY A 198 10.24 2.93 1.85
C GLY A 198 11.32 3.98 1.61
N HIS A 199 11.20 5.10 2.32
CA HIS A 199 12.23 6.13 2.39
C HIS A 199 12.57 6.42 3.87
N PRO A 200 13.76 6.05 4.35
CA PRO A 200 14.87 5.42 3.61
C PRO A 200 14.58 3.97 3.22
N LEU A 201 15.19 3.52 2.11
CA LEU A 201 15.12 2.13 1.67
C LEU A 201 15.93 1.28 2.65
N LYS A 202 15.37 0.20 3.20
CA LYS A 202 16.05 -0.65 4.19
C LYS A 202 16.38 -2.02 3.61
N MET A 203 17.46 -2.62 4.11
CA MET A 203 17.90 -3.94 3.70
C MET A 203 18.40 -4.75 4.89
N GLN A 204 17.85 -5.95 5.05
CA GLN A 204 18.33 -6.95 6.00
C GLN A 204 19.08 -8.05 5.23
N THR A 205 20.34 -8.27 5.54
CA THR A 205 21.18 -9.28 4.88
C THR A 205 21.46 -10.42 5.86
N HIS A 206 21.05 -11.63 5.50
CA HIS A 206 21.31 -12.86 6.25
C HIS A 206 22.34 -13.71 5.50
N LEU A 207 23.50 -13.90 6.12
CA LEU A 207 24.57 -14.73 5.59
C LEU A 207 24.58 -16.06 6.35
N HIS A 208 24.34 -17.16 5.64
CA HIS A 208 24.40 -18.51 6.19
C HIS A 208 25.75 -19.15 5.86
N PHE A 209 26.59 -19.28 6.87
CA PHE A 209 27.93 -19.86 6.79
C PHE A 209 27.88 -21.36 7.05
N ARG A 210 28.50 -22.16 6.17
CA ARG A 210 28.86 -23.55 6.41
C ARG A 210 30.37 -23.69 6.33
N VAL A 211 30.99 -24.05 7.44
CA VAL A 211 32.45 -24.02 7.58
C VAL A 211 32.96 -25.37 8.04
N SER A 212 34.03 -25.85 7.40
CA SER A 212 34.83 -26.97 7.88
C SER A 212 36.29 -26.56 8.07
N GLY A 213 37.02 -27.31 8.91
CA GLY A 213 38.44 -27.07 9.20
C GLY A 213 38.69 -26.12 10.36
N LYS A 214 39.94 -25.64 10.45
CA LYS A 214 40.43 -24.82 11.56
C LYS A 214 39.82 -23.41 11.54
N MET A 215 39.71 -22.82 12.73
CA MET A 215 39.27 -21.43 12.90
C MET A 215 40.20 -20.47 12.14
N ARG A 216 39.63 -19.46 11.46
CA ARG A 216 40.37 -18.47 10.69
C ARG A 216 39.55 -17.19 10.49
N SER A 217 40.23 -16.07 10.28
CA SER A 217 39.58 -14.82 9.87
C SER A 217 39.36 -14.80 8.35
N VAL A 218 38.18 -14.36 7.92
CA VAL A 218 37.82 -14.15 6.51
C VAL A 218 37.19 -12.77 6.35
N VAL A 219 37.41 -12.14 5.20
CA VAL A 219 36.82 -10.84 4.86
C VAL A 219 35.92 -11.04 3.64
N LEU A 220 34.67 -10.63 3.76
CA LEU A 220 33.65 -10.70 2.72
C LEU A 220 33.35 -9.29 2.22
N ASP A 221 33.52 -9.11 0.92
CA ASP A 221 33.15 -7.89 0.21
C ASP A 221 31.68 -7.94 -0.25
N GLY A 222 31.08 -6.79 -0.56
CA GLY A 222 29.71 -6.74 -1.10
C GLY A 222 28.60 -7.13 -0.12
N VAL A 223 28.90 -7.33 1.17
CA VAL A 223 27.86 -7.61 2.18
C VAL A 223 26.96 -6.41 2.41
N THR A 224 27.52 -5.20 2.38
CA THR A 224 26.74 -3.96 2.28
C THR A 224 26.72 -3.54 0.81
N LEU A 225 25.54 -3.34 0.22
CA LEU A 225 25.42 -2.90 -1.17
C LEU A 225 25.85 -1.44 -1.34
N ASP A 226 26.21 -1.07 -2.56
CA ASP A 226 26.46 0.32 -2.92
C ASP A 226 25.22 1.19 -2.64
N GLY A 227 25.46 2.40 -2.12
CA GLY A 227 24.40 3.30 -1.63
C GLY A 227 23.84 2.94 -0.25
N PHE A 228 24.12 1.75 0.29
CA PHE A 228 23.69 1.36 1.65
C PHE A 228 24.74 1.65 2.72
N TYR A 229 24.25 1.91 3.93
CA TYR A 229 25.03 2.12 5.14
C TYR A 229 24.61 1.09 6.20
N PRO A 230 25.57 0.34 6.77
CA PRO A 230 25.27 -0.65 7.78
C PRO A 230 24.93 0.03 9.10
N THR A 231 23.96 -0.52 9.81
CA THR A 231 23.43 0.02 11.07
C THR A 231 23.57 -0.94 12.24
N ALA A 232 23.48 -2.24 11.98
CA ALA A 232 23.65 -3.27 12.98
C ALA A 232 24.25 -4.54 12.38
N VAL A 233 24.97 -5.29 13.21
CA VAL A 233 25.42 -6.65 12.89
C VAL A 233 25.11 -7.56 14.07
N GLU A 234 24.45 -8.69 13.81
CA GLU A 234 24.15 -9.72 14.79
C GLU A 234 24.83 -11.03 14.40
N SER A 235 25.62 -11.62 15.29
CA SER A 235 26.23 -12.93 15.06
C SER A 235 26.59 -13.68 16.34
N LYS A 236 26.71 -15.01 16.22
CA LYS A 236 27.39 -15.88 17.20
C LYS A 236 28.89 -16.03 16.93
N LEU A 237 29.36 -15.56 15.77
CA LEU A 237 30.77 -15.45 15.40
C LEU A 237 31.29 -14.05 15.75
N ASP A 238 32.61 -13.91 15.88
CA ASP A 238 33.20 -12.58 15.99
C ASP A 238 33.18 -11.92 14.63
N VAL A 239 32.49 -10.79 14.58
CA VAL A 239 32.23 -10.06 13.34
C VAL A 239 32.50 -8.58 13.57
N LYS A 240 33.07 -7.94 12.55
CA LYS A 240 33.15 -6.49 12.48
C LYS A 240 32.94 -6.04 11.05
N ILE A 241 32.33 -4.88 10.91
CA ILE A 241 32.25 -4.19 9.63
C ILE A 241 33.42 -3.21 9.58
N THR A 242 34.23 -3.28 8.53
CA THR A 242 35.39 -2.42 8.32
C THR A 242 34.98 -1.08 7.74
N GLU A 243 35.89 -0.10 7.74
CA GLU A 243 35.62 1.26 7.21
C GLU A 243 35.23 1.24 5.73
N ASP A 244 35.75 0.30 4.96
CA ASP A 244 35.39 0.04 3.55
C ASP A 244 34.11 -0.82 3.40
N LYS A 245 33.27 -0.89 4.44
CA LYS A 245 31.96 -1.59 4.49
C LYS A 245 32.03 -3.11 4.25
N LYS A 246 33.21 -3.72 4.34
CA LYS A 246 33.38 -5.18 4.26
C LYS A 246 33.07 -5.84 5.60
N LEU A 247 32.66 -7.10 5.54
CA LEU A 247 32.38 -7.90 6.73
C LEU A 247 33.60 -8.79 7.04
N GLN A 248 34.33 -8.49 8.11
CA GLN A 248 35.36 -9.38 8.64
C GLN A 248 34.74 -10.32 9.67
N VAL A 249 34.90 -11.64 9.47
CA VAL A 249 34.32 -12.69 10.30
C VAL A 249 35.40 -13.69 10.73
N GLU A 250 35.42 -14.04 12.02
CA GLU A 250 36.19 -15.19 12.50
C GLU A 250 35.35 -16.45 12.39
N VAL A 251 35.59 -17.23 11.33
CA VAL A 251 34.86 -18.46 11.06
C VAL A 251 35.49 -19.64 11.80
N LYS A 252 34.66 -20.54 12.29
CA LYS A 252 35.03 -21.83 12.90
C LYS A 252 34.10 -22.93 12.39
N ALA A 253 34.50 -24.19 12.52
CA ALA A 253 33.69 -25.30 12.03
C ALA A 253 32.23 -25.26 12.55
N GLY A 254 31.27 -25.55 11.67
CA GLY A 254 29.84 -25.56 11.96
C GLY A 254 29.01 -24.69 11.01
N GLU A 255 27.72 -24.55 11.34
CA GLU A 255 26.78 -23.67 10.65
C GLU A 255 26.44 -22.44 11.50
N TYR A 256 26.50 -21.26 10.89
CA TYR A 256 26.28 -19.98 11.57
C TYR A 256 25.48 -19.02 10.70
N VAL A 257 24.70 -18.15 11.35
CA VAL A 257 24.02 -17.03 10.69
C VAL A 257 24.65 -15.73 11.17
N VAL A 258 25.00 -14.86 10.24
CA VAL A 258 25.31 -13.44 10.49
C VAL A 258 24.19 -12.63 9.88
N LYS A 259 23.64 -11.67 10.62
CA LYS A 259 22.69 -10.69 10.09
C LYS A 259 23.33 -9.32 10.03
N VAL A 260 23.09 -8.58 8.97
CA VAL A 260 23.52 -7.20 8.79
C VAL A 260 22.31 -6.38 8.37
N ASP A 261 21.95 -5.39 9.18
CA ASP A 261 20.91 -4.43 8.84
C ASP A 261 21.56 -3.17 8.25
N SER A 262 20.96 -2.64 7.19
CA SER A 262 21.45 -1.47 6.48
C SER A 262 20.30 -0.63 5.93
N PHE A 263 20.58 0.64 5.63
CA PHE A 263 19.63 1.52 4.93
C PHE A 263 20.35 2.36 3.87
N SER A 264 19.60 2.82 2.88
CA SER A 264 20.04 3.83 1.93
C SER A 264 19.20 5.10 2.12
N PRO A 265 19.83 6.27 2.35
CA PRO A 265 19.15 7.55 2.34
C PRO A 265 18.80 8.03 0.92
N GLU A 266 19.34 7.37 -0.12
CA GLU A 266 19.12 7.72 -1.51
C GLU A 266 17.84 7.05 -2.05
N ASN A 267 17.21 7.66 -3.06
CA ASN A 267 16.04 7.07 -3.73
C ASN A 267 16.50 6.07 -4.80
N LEU A 268 17.06 4.94 -4.35
CA LEU A 268 17.55 3.89 -5.24
C LEU A 268 16.38 3.17 -5.91
N THR A 269 16.29 3.27 -7.24
CA THR A 269 15.34 2.51 -8.07
C THR A 269 15.99 1.29 -8.72
N THR A 270 17.31 1.16 -8.61
CA THR A 270 18.07 0.06 -9.18
C THR A 270 19.06 -0.43 -8.14
N LEU A 271 19.09 -1.75 -7.97
CA LEU A 271 20.00 -2.45 -7.08
C LEU A 271 20.83 -3.42 -7.92
N LEU A 272 22.15 -3.28 -7.84
CA LEU A 272 23.11 -4.11 -8.55
C LEU A 272 23.65 -5.18 -7.63
N GLN A 273 23.82 -6.38 -8.18
CA GLN A 273 24.59 -7.42 -7.54
C GLN A 273 26.05 -6.94 -7.34
N PRO A 274 26.62 -7.06 -6.13
CA PRO A 274 27.99 -6.62 -5.88
C PRO A 274 29.01 -7.68 -6.33
N SER A 275 30.06 -7.25 -7.06
CA SER A 275 31.14 -8.15 -7.49
C SER A 275 31.82 -8.83 -6.30
N TYR A 276 31.55 -10.13 -6.11
CA TYR A 276 32.18 -10.90 -5.03
C TYR A 276 33.59 -11.34 -5.45
N ARG A 277 34.62 -10.86 -4.74
CA ARG A 277 36.00 -11.33 -4.93
C ARG A 277 36.34 -12.64 -4.20
N PHE A 278 35.35 -13.37 -3.68
CA PHE A 278 35.56 -14.60 -2.92
C PHE A 278 34.78 -15.80 -3.49
N SER A 279 35.46 -16.95 -3.55
CA SER A 279 34.99 -18.21 -4.18
C SER A 279 33.97 -19.01 -3.33
N TYR A 280 33.21 -18.35 -2.46
CA TYR A 280 32.35 -19.02 -1.46
C TYR A 280 30.88 -18.57 -1.45
N ALA A 281 30.51 -17.50 -2.17
CA ALA A 281 29.11 -17.09 -2.34
C ALA A 281 28.44 -18.00 -3.37
N ASN A 282 27.82 -19.09 -2.91
CA ASN A 282 27.32 -20.11 -3.84
C ASN A 282 25.92 -19.77 -4.38
N GLN A 283 25.14 -18.98 -3.65
CA GLN A 283 23.76 -18.59 -4.01
C GLN A 283 23.40 -17.26 -3.33
N GLU A 284 22.81 -16.34 -4.09
CA GLU A 284 22.23 -15.09 -3.59
C GLU A 284 20.77 -14.95 -4.03
N SER A 285 19.91 -14.56 -3.10
CA SER A 285 18.50 -14.28 -3.42
C SER A 285 17.95 -13.13 -2.60
N TRP A 286 17.12 -12.30 -3.24
CA TRP A 286 16.56 -11.09 -2.66
C TRP A 286 15.04 -11.22 -2.53
N ALA A 287 14.54 -11.16 -1.30
CA ALA A 287 13.15 -11.02 -0.99
C ALA A 287 12.76 -9.53 -1.01
N VAL A 288 11.58 -9.21 -1.54
CA VAL A 288 11.07 -7.84 -1.59
C VAL A 288 9.82 -7.71 -0.73
N GLU A 289 9.87 -6.83 0.25
CA GLU A 289 8.72 -6.42 1.06
C GLU A 289 8.26 -5.04 0.56
N SER A 290 7.23 -5.03 -0.29
CA SER A 290 6.65 -3.81 -0.84
C SER A 290 5.74 -3.10 0.16
N ASN A 291 5.67 -1.78 0.07
CA ASN A 291 4.79 -0.96 0.90
C ASN A 291 3.81 -0.17 0.02
N ALA A 292 2.61 -0.73 -0.17
CA ALA A 292 1.59 -0.15 -1.06
C ALA A 292 1.11 1.25 -0.62
N ASP A 293 1.13 1.54 0.69
CA ASP A 293 0.78 2.86 1.23
C ASP A 293 1.82 3.92 0.85
N TYR A 294 3.09 3.50 0.65
CA TYR A 294 4.16 4.35 0.16
C TYR A 294 4.10 4.48 -1.37
N ARG A 295 4.19 3.35 -2.11
CA ARG A 295 4.09 3.32 -3.58
C ARG A 295 3.84 1.90 -4.06
N THR A 296 3.33 1.77 -5.28
CA THR A 296 3.25 0.46 -5.95
C THR A 296 4.47 0.28 -6.85
N ILE A 297 5.20 -0.82 -6.66
CA ILE A 297 6.37 -1.17 -7.45
C ILE A 297 6.17 -2.50 -8.17
N GLU A 298 6.72 -2.57 -9.38
CA GLU A 298 6.95 -3.80 -10.14
C GLU A 298 8.45 -4.11 -10.13
N ILE A 299 8.80 -5.38 -10.02
CA ILE A 299 10.21 -5.82 -10.00
C ILE A 299 10.59 -6.29 -11.39
N GLU A 300 11.60 -5.64 -11.97
CA GLU A 300 12.15 -5.98 -13.29
C GLU A 300 13.62 -6.39 -13.17
N GLY A 301 14.11 -7.15 -14.16
CA GLY A 301 15.54 -7.48 -14.29
C GLY A 301 16.07 -8.58 -13.37
N ALA A 302 15.21 -9.27 -12.61
CA ALA A 302 15.57 -10.43 -11.80
C ALA A 302 14.57 -11.57 -11.95
N ARG A 303 15.03 -12.82 -11.88
CA ARG A 303 14.20 -14.02 -12.05
C ARG A 303 13.51 -14.39 -10.75
N ALA A 304 12.18 -14.41 -10.75
CA ALA A 304 11.40 -14.90 -9.61
C ALA A 304 11.58 -16.41 -9.39
N ILE A 305 11.69 -16.82 -8.12
CA ILE A 305 11.80 -18.22 -7.69
C ILE A 305 10.86 -18.48 -6.50
N ASP A 306 10.50 -19.74 -6.27
CA ASP A 306 9.62 -20.11 -5.16
C ASP A 306 10.36 -20.02 -3.80
N PRO A 307 9.90 -19.19 -2.84
CA PRO A 307 10.54 -19.09 -1.53
C PRO A 307 10.50 -20.37 -0.70
N SER A 308 9.54 -21.27 -0.96
CA SER A 308 9.36 -22.50 -0.18
C SER A 308 10.54 -23.47 -0.33
N GLU A 309 11.15 -23.49 -1.51
CA GLU A 309 12.29 -24.34 -1.92
C GLU A 309 13.67 -23.82 -1.43
N THR A 310 13.70 -22.79 -0.57
CA THR A 310 14.94 -22.17 -0.09
C THR A 310 15.11 -22.26 1.43
N ASN A 311 16.35 -22.04 1.90
CA ASN A 311 16.69 -21.95 3.32
C ASN A 311 16.46 -20.54 3.90
N LEU A 312 15.55 -19.77 3.31
CA LEU A 312 15.17 -18.44 3.80
C LEU A 312 14.63 -18.50 5.25
N PRO A 313 14.82 -17.42 6.03
CA PRO A 313 14.11 -17.24 7.28
C PRO A 313 12.60 -17.42 7.09
N LYS A 314 11.93 -18.11 8.03
CA LYS A 314 10.50 -18.42 7.93
C LYS A 314 9.62 -17.19 7.67
N ALA A 315 9.96 -16.04 8.26
CA ALA A 315 9.24 -14.79 8.08
C ALA A 315 9.30 -14.27 6.63
N TRP A 316 10.36 -14.57 5.88
CA TRP A 316 10.58 -14.08 4.52
C TRP A 316 9.98 -15.00 3.46
N LYS A 317 9.60 -16.24 3.81
CA LYS A 317 8.99 -17.20 2.86
C LYS A 317 7.63 -16.75 2.29
N LYS A 318 7.01 -15.71 2.87
CA LYS A 318 5.77 -15.11 2.36
C LYS A 318 6.00 -13.99 1.35
N LEU A 319 7.26 -13.57 1.15
CA LEU A 319 7.61 -12.46 0.28
C LEU A 319 8.01 -12.97 -1.11
N PRO A 320 7.75 -12.19 -2.19
CA PRO A 320 8.33 -12.43 -3.49
C PRO A 320 9.86 -12.55 -3.40
N LEU A 321 10.41 -13.60 -4.00
CA LEU A 321 11.84 -13.91 -3.96
C LEU A 321 12.42 -13.96 -5.37
N TYR A 322 13.59 -13.35 -5.53
CA TYR A 322 14.29 -13.27 -6.79
C TYR A 322 15.69 -13.87 -6.66
N LEU A 323 16.08 -14.70 -7.62
CA LEU A 323 17.44 -15.22 -7.74
C LEU A 323 18.34 -14.13 -8.34
N ILE A 324 19.51 -13.94 -7.75
CA ILE A 324 20.46 -12.92 -8.15
C ILE A 324 21.73 -13.62 -8.67
N GLU A 325 21.95 -13.51 -9.97
CA GLU A 325 23.12 -14.02 -10.68
C GLU A 325 24.11 -12.86 -10.94
N GLU A 326 25.29 -13.18 -11.46
CA GLU A 326 26.29 -12.18 -11.86
C GLU A 326 25.66 -11.16 -12.83
N ASP A 327 25.98 -9.87 -12.64
CA ASP A 327 25.42 -8.73 -13.38
C ASP A 327 23.90 -8.53 -13.28
N THR A 328 23.21 -9.19 -12.35
CA THR A 328 21.78 -8.97 -12.14
C THR A 328 21.51 -7.53 -11.70
N LYS A 329 20.64 -6.86 -12.44
CA LYS A 329 20.17 -5.50 -12.19
C LYS A 329 18.69 -5.53 -11.79
N LEU A 330 18.42 -5.61 -10.49
CA LEU A 330 17.05 -5.57 -9.99
C LEU A 330 16.54 -4.13 -9.99
N THR A 331 15.48 -3.87 -10.73
CA THR A 331 14.88 -2.54 -10.87
C THR A 331 13.53 -2.50 -10.15
N LEU A 332 13.37 -1.53 -9.26
CA LEU A 332 12.12 -1.19 -8.58
C LEU A 332 11.37 -0.17 -9.47
N LYS A 333 10.57 -0.68 -10.40
CA LYS A 333 9.81 0.18 -11.32
C LYS A 333 8.56 0.68 -10.62
N GLU A 334 8.50 1.98 -10.39
CA GLU A 334 7.35 2.63 -9.78
C GLU A 334 6.17 2.67 -10.76
N LEU A 335 5.06 2.05 -10.38
CA LEU A 335 3.81 2.09 -11.14
C LEU A 335 2.92 3.26 -10.69
N TYR A 336 2.82 3.46 -9.37
CA TYR A 336 2.01 4.51 -8.76
C TYR A 336 2.72 5.08 -7.53
N ARG A 337 2.59 6.39 -7.29
CA ARG A 337 3.24 7.11 -6.18
C ARG A 337 2.55 6.93 -4.83
N SER A 338 1.33 6.41 -4.79
CA SER A 338 0.56 6.18 -3.56
C SER A 338 -0.65 5.28 -3.85
N ALA A 339 -1.13 4.56 -2.83
CA ALA A 339 -2.38 3.80 -2.87
C ALA A 339 -3.59 4.64 -3.34
N ASN A 340 -3.65 5.94 -3.04
CA ASN A 340 -4.76 6.81 -3.49
C ASN A 340 -4.84 6.98 -5.01
N GLN A 341 -3.72 6.79 -5.74
CA GLN A 341 -3.75 6.81 -7.21
C GLN A 341 -4.30 5.52 -7.83
N GLN A 342 -4.52 4.46 -7.04
CA GLN A 342 -5.16 3.22 -7.49
C GLN A 342 -6.69 3.32 -7.56
N GLN A 343 -7.30 4.31 -6.92
CA GLN A 343 -8.75 4.47 -6.92
C GLN A 343 -9.22 4.77 -8.35
N LYS A 344 -9.84 3.78 -8.99
CA LYS A 344 -10.41 3.95 -10.32
C LYS A 344 -11.55 4.95 -10.21
N ASN A 345 -11.59 5.94 -11.11
CA ASN A 345 -12.71 6.86 -11.12
C ASN A 345 -14.00 6.07 -11.42
N GLU A 346 -14.99 6.19 -10.55
CA GLU A 346 -16.30 5.59 -10.74
C GLU A 346 -17.31 6.68 -11.07
N TRP A 347 -18.11 6.44 -12.11
CA TRP A 347 -19.08 7.40 -12.63
C TRP A 347 -20.39 6.71 -12.93
N VAL A 348 -21.46 7.15 -12.27
CA VAL A 348 -22.82 6.66 -12.50
C VAL A 348 -23.68 7.84 -12.91
N LEU A 349 -24.36 7.71 -14.05
CA LEU A 349 -25.28 8.73 -14.58
C LEU A 349 -26.72 8.24 -14.46
N LYS A 350 -27.56 9.02 -13.79
CA LYS A 350 -29.01 8.93 -13.86
C LYS A 350 -29.54 10.14 -14.61
N ARG A 351 -30.14 9.90 -15.76
CA ARG A 351 -30.59 10.92 -16.72
C ARG A 351 -32.10 10.88 -16.87
N ARG A 352 -32.73 12.04 -16.82
CA ARG A 352 -34.12 12.23 -17.21
C ARG A 352 -34.17 13.09 -18.46
N LEU A 353 -34.90 12.62 -19.47
CA LEU A 353 -35.06 13.30 -20.76
C LEU A 353 -36.53 13.60 -20.98
N TRP A 354 -36.85 14.85 -21.28
CA TRP A 354 -38.17 15.24 -21.77
C TRP A 354 -38.06 15.60 -23.24
N LEU A 355 -38.79 14.89 -24.09
CA LEU A 355 -38.93 15.26 -25.50
C LEU A 355 -39.77 16.53 -25.58
N ASP A 356 -39.33 17.48 -26.39
CA ASP A 356 -40.11 18.67 -26.65
C ASP A 356 -41.39 18.33 -27.42
N PHE A 357 -42.46 19.07 -27.16
CA PHE A 357 -43.75 18.89 -27.84
C PHE A 357 -43.65 18.94 -29.36
N ASP A 358 -42.75 19.78 -29.90
CA ASP A 358 -42.50 19.95 -31.33
C ASP A 358 -41.45 18.97 -31.89
N GLY A 359 -40.89 18.09 -31.04
CA GLY A 359 -39.88 17.11 -31.44
C GLY A 359 -38.54 17.71 -31.86
N THR A 360 -38.21 18.94 -31.44
CA THR A 360 -36.97 19.61 -31.86
C THR A 360 -35.75 19.29 -30.97
N GLY A 361 -35.94 18.56 -29.87
CA GLY A 361 -34.86 18.10 -29.01
C GLY A 361 -35.32 17.65 -27.64
N TYR A 362 -34.37 17.52 -26.71
CA TYR A 362 -34.61 17.06 -25.34
C TYR A 362 -34.16 18.08 -24.30
N SER A 363 -35.00 18.28 -23.29
CA SER A 363 -34.59 18.89 -22.02
C SER A 363 -34.03 17.80 -21.12
N VAL A 364 -32.84 18.03 -20.56
CA VAL A 364 -32.05 17.00 -19.88
C VAL A 364 -31.81 17.39 -18.43
N ASP A 365 -32.12 16.49 -17.50
CA ASP A 365 -31.75 16.57 -16.09
C ASP A 365 -30.85 15.38 -15.73
N ASP A 366 -29.59 15.68 -15.45
CA ASP A 366 -28.57 14.70 -15.10
C ASP A 366 -28.27 14.74 -13.62
N ARG A 367 -28.18 13.54 -13.03
CA ARG A 367 -27.62 13.30 -11.70
C ARG A 367 -26.45 12.34 -11.84
N ILE A 368 -25.26 12.84 -11.53
CA ILE A 368 -24.01 12.10 -11.65
C ILE A 368 -23.47 11.87 -10.24
N GLU A 369 -23.34 10.60 -9.88
CA GLU A 369 -22.63 10.16 -8.68
C GLU A 369 -21.23 9.77 -9.12
N ALA A 370 -20.20 10.40 -8.56
CA ALA A 370 -18.83 10.18 -8.97
C ALA A 370 -17.87 10.08 -7.77
N THR A 371 -16.87 9.20 -7.92
CA THR A 371 -15.70 9.12 -7.03
C THR A 371 -14.46 9.32 -7.89
N ILE A 372 -13.65 10.35 -7.60
CA ILE A 372 -12.48 10.73 -8.39
C ILE A 372 -11.20 10.70 -7.56
N ALA A 373 -10.11 10.20 -8.13
CA ALA A 373 -8.81 10.12 -7.44
C ALA A 373 -7.98 11.41 -7.51
N ASN A 374 -8.21 12.26 -8.51
CA ASN A 374 -7.46 13.50 -8.73
C ASN A 374 -8.40 14.64 -9.12
N VAL A 375 -8.03 15.86 -8.71
CA VAL A 375 -8.68 17.10 -9.16
C VAL A 375 -8.68 17.14 -10.69
N ARG A 376 -9.85 17.37 -11.27
CA ARG A 376 -10.04 17.35 -12.72
C ARG A 376 -11.24 18.20 -13.12
N ARG A 377 -11.44 18.32 -14.42
CA ARG A 377 -12.58 19.03 -15.00
C ARG A 377 -13.53 18.03 -15.65
N LEU A 378 -14.83 18.19 -15.41
CA LEU A 378 -15.87 17.44 -16.09
C LEU A 378 -16.44 18.29 -17.23
N GLU A 379 -16.38 17.73 -18.45
CA GLU A 379 -16.75 18.42 -19.69
C GLU A 379 -18.01 17.87 -20.29
N ALA A 380 -18.91 18.77 -20.70
CA ALA A 380 -20.00 18.42 -21.59
C ALA A 380 -19.48 18.37 -23.03
N THR A 381 -19.88 17.34 -23.77
CA THR A 381 -19.59 17.27 -25.21
C THR A 381 -20.40 18.33 -25.94
N ASN A 382 -20.08 18.56 -27.22
CA ASN A 382 -20.83 19.50 -28.07
C ASN A 382 -22.31 19.11 -28.31
N LEU A 383 -22.74 17.95 -27.83
CA LEU A 383 -24.13 17.50 -27.90
C LEU A 383 -24.99 18.12 -26.80
N LEU A 384 -24.41 18.51 -25.66
CA LEU A 384 -25.13 19.07 -24.52
C LEU A 384 -24.78 20.53 -24.31
N GLU A 385 -25.81 21.38 -24.38
CA GLU A 385 -25.72 22.79 -24.02
C GLU A 385 -26.02 22.91 -22.52
N LEU A 386 -25.01 23.20 -21.68
CA LEU A 386 -25.18 23.27 -20.23
C LEU A 386 -25.92 24.54 -19.82
N GLY A 387 -27.01 24.38 -19.08
CA GLY A 387 -27.77 25.50 -18.51
C GLY A 387 -27.39 25.81 -17.05
N SER A 388 -27.28 24.77 -16.22
CA SER A 388 -26.88 24.91 -14.82
C SER A 388 -26.18 23.66 -14.31
N VAL A 389 -25.26 23.83 -13.38
CA VAL A 389 -24.57 22.72 -12.70
C VAL A 389 -24.46 23.04 -11.20
N SER A 390 -24.70 22.04 -10.37
CA SER A 390 -24.43 22.09 -8.93
C SER A 390 -23.64 20.85 -8.51
N ILE A 391 -22.68 21.04 -7.61
CA ILE A 391 -21.85 19.98 -7.05
C ILE A 391 -22.11 19.94 -5.56
N ASN A 392 -22.47 18.78 -5.03
CA ASN A 392 -22.76 18.56 -3.61
C ASN A 392 -23.78 19.58 -3.06
N GLY A 393 -24.79 19.92 -3.87
CA GLY A 393 -25.85 20.88 -3.54
C GLY A 393 -25.49 22.36 -3.70
N LYS A 394 -24.26 22.69 -4.12
CA LYS A 394 -23.80 24.06 -4.32
C LYS A 394 -23.73 24.42 -5.80
N PRO A 395 -24.39 25.50 -6.28
CA PRO A 395 -24.25 25.97 -7.65
C PRO A 395 -22.78 26.23 -8.00
N THR A 396 -22.34 25.80 -9.18
CA THR A 396 -20.95 25.93 -9.64
C THR A 396 -20.90 26.67 -10.97
N LEU A 397 -19.88 27.51 -11.15
CA LEU A 397 -19.69 28.26 -12.39
C LEU A 397 -19.32 27.31 -13.54
N ILE A 398 -20.10 27.38 -14.62
CA ILE A 398 -19.78 26.72 -15.87
C ILE A 398 -18.76 27.58 -16.61
N THR A 399 -17.60 27.02 -16.90
CA THR A 399 -16.53 27.69 -17.66
C THR A 399 -16.39 27.07 -19.05
N THR A 400 -15.68 27.76 -19.95
CA THR A 400 -15.33 27.27 -21.28
C THR A 400 -13.83 27.40 -21.48
N LEU A 401 -13.15 26.35 -21.94
CA LEU A 401 -11.73 26.41 -22.26
C LEU A 401 -11.52 27.01 -23.65
N GLU A 402 -10.47 27.83 -23.82
CA GLU A 402 -10.15 28.48 -25.10
C GLU A 402 -9.82 27.48 -26.22
N ASN A 403 -9.24 26.33 -25.87
CA ASN A 403 -8.76 25.35 -26.87
C ASN A 403 -9.83 24.35 -27.32
N SER A 404 -10.78 23.98 -26.45
CA SER A 404 -11.81 22.98 -26.76
C SER A 404 -13.19 23.57 -27.02
N HIS A 405 -13.42 24.82 -26.59
CA HIS A 405 -14.74 25.46 -26.55
C HIS A 405 -15.82 24.66 -25.78
N GLN A 406 -15.44 23.61 -25.05
CA GLN A 406 -16.36 22.79 -24.29
C GLN A 406 -16.73 23.46 -22.97
N GLN A 407 -18.01 23.39 -22.62
CA GLN A 407 -18.53 23.83 -21.34
C GLN A 407 -18.28 22.77 -20.27
N GLY A 408 -18.08 23.18 -19.03
CA GLY A 408 -17.91 22.23 -17.93
C GLY A 408 -17.57 22.87 -16.60
N VAL A 409 -17.20 22.04 -15.62
CA VAL A 409 -17.00 22.45 -14.23
C VAL A 409 -15.76 21.79 -13.62
N GLU A 410 -15.12 22.52 -12.71
CA GLU A 410 -13.97 22.01 -11.95
C GLU A 410 -14.42 21.13 -10.79
N LEU A 411 -13.82 19.94 -10.68
CA LEU A 411 -14.09 18.95 -9.65
C LEU A 411 -12.90 18.86 -8.70
N ARG A 412 -13.15 19.12 -7.41
CA ARG A 412 -12.09 19.26 -6.41
C ARG A 412 -12.19 18.29 -5.22
N GLU A 413 -13.34 17.65 -5.06
CA GLU A 413 -13.63 16.73 -3.97
C GLU A 413 -13.61 15.28 -4.49
N GLU A 414 -13.26 14.32 -3.63
CA GLU A 414 -13.18 12.90 -4.01
C GLU A 414 -14.57 12.33 -4.33
N SER A 415 -15.55 12.53 -3.45
CA SER A 415 -16.94 12.09 -3.64
C SER A 415 -17.83 13.25 -4.07
N LEU A 416 -18.52 13.07 -5.19
CA LEU A 416 -19.26 14.11 -5.87
C LEU A 416 -20.67 13.64 -6.20
N ASN A 417 -21.65 14.48 -5.89
CA ASN A 417 -23.02 14.40 -6.37
C ASN A 417 -23.28 15.64 -7.23
N ILE A 418 -23.25 15.46 -8.54
CA ILE A 418 -23.36 16.54 -9.51
C ILE A 418 -24.78 16.50 -10.09
N LYS A 419 -25.50 17.62 -10.02
CA LYS A 419 -26.77 17.80 -10.72
C LYS A 419 -26.59 18.83 -11.81
N ALA A 420 -26.98 18.48 -13.03
CA ALA A 420 -26.85 19.37 -14.19
C ALA A 420 -28.13 19.40 -15.01
N SER A 421 -28.55 20.60 -15.40
CA SER A 421 -29.61 20.80 -16.38
C SER A 421 -29.00 21.21 -17.70
N SER A 422 -29.35 20.52 -18.78
CA SER A 422 -28.81 20.82 -20.11
C SER A 422 -29.88 20.69 -21.19
N ARG A 423 -29.51 21.14 -22.38
CA ARG A 423 -30.36 21.10 -23.57
C ARG A 423 -29.66 20.31 -24.67
N TYR A 424 -30.40 19.39 -25.29
CA TYR A 424 -29.98 18.68 -26.49
C TYR A 424 -30.86 19.09 -27.67
N LYS A 425 -30.26 19.54 -28.77
CA LYS A 425 -30.95 19.97 -30.00
C LYS A 425 -30.58 19.12 -31.23
N GLY A 426 -30.05 17.91 -31.01
CA GLY A 426 -29.69 17.00 -32.08
C GLY A 426 -30.86 16.17 -32.59
N ASN A 427 -30.56 15.10 -33.33
CA ASN A 427 -31.57 14.18 -33.84
C ASN A 427 -32.26 13.44 -32.69
N ILE A 428 -33.59 13.53 -32.62
CA ILE A 428 -34.40 12.92 -31.55
C ILE A 428 -34.38 11.39 -31.59
N SER A 429 -34.13 10.78 -32.75
CA SER A 429 -34.04 9.32 -32.92
C SER A 429 -32.72 8.74 -32.42
N THR A 430 -31.70 9.59 -32.23
CA THR A 430 -30.40 9.19 -31.66
C THR A 430 -30.26 9.81 -30.28
N LEU A 431 -30.64 9.05 -29.26
CA LEU A 431 -30.50 9.47 -27.88
C LEU A 431 -29.02 9.62 -27.52
N VAL A 432 -28.69 10.71 -26.83
CA VAL A 432 -27.35 10.90 -26.26
C VAL A 432 -27.24 10.03 -25.02
N VAL A 433 -26.66 8.85 -25.18
CA VAL A 433 -26.40 7.93 -24.06
C VAL A 433 -25.34 8.54 -23.15
N ASN A 434 -24.22 8.97 -23.73
CA ASN A 434 -23.18 9.71 -23.03
C ASN A 434 -23.04 11.11 -23.62
N GLY A 435 -23.24 12.13 -22.79
CA GLY A 435 -23.11 13.54 -23.19
C GLY A 435 -21.98 14.28 -22.47
N TRP A 436 -21.18 13.56 -21.70
CA TRP A 436 -20.05 14.09 -20.96
C TRP A 436 -18.77 13.42 -21.48
N ASP A 437 -17.64 14.13 -21.40
CA ASP A 437 -16.32 13.61 -21.76
C ASP A 437 -15.76 12.73 -20.63
N GLU A 438 -16.52 11.71 -20.25
CA GLU A 438 -16.16 10.70 -19.25
C GLU A 438 -16.70 9.34 -19.64
N VAL A 439 -16.12 8.29 -19.08
CA VAL A 439 -16.61 6.93 -19.23
C VAL A 439 -17.43 6.53 -18.00
N PHE A 440 -18.73 6.31 -18.20
CA PHE A 440 -19.65 5.87 -17.14
C PHE A 440 -19.67 4.35 -17.01
N SER A 441 -19.67 3.85 -15.78
CA SER A 441 -19.86 2.42 -15.50
C SER A 441 -21.33 2.00 -15.64
N ARG A 442 -22.26 2.93 -15.40
CA ARG A 442 -23.70 2.73 -15.57
C ARG A 442 -24.37 4.03 -16.01
N VAL A 443 -25.28 3.92 -16.98
CA VAL A 443 -26.16 5.00 -17.43
C VAL A 443 -27.60 4.52 -17.36
N ASP A 444 -28.37 5.13 -16.45
CA ASP A 444 -29.81 4.91 -16.32
C ASP A 444 -30.54 6.10 -16.95
N THR A 445 -31.38 5.86 -17.96
CA THR A 445 -32.11 6.91 -18.68
C THR A 445 -33.62 6.71 -18.57
N GLU A 446 -34.32 7.71 -18.04
CA GLU A 446 -35.78 7.81 -18.08
C GLU A 446 -36.21 8.79 -19.17
N LEU A 447 -36.99 8.30 -20.14
CA LEU A 447 -37.52 9.11 -21.24
C LEU A 447 -38.99 9.44 -21.00
N TYR A 448 -39.28 10.73 -20.87
CA TYR A 448 -40.62 11.30 -20.78
C TYR A 448 -41.02 11.79 -22.17
N LEU A 449 -42.08 11.18 -22.70
CA LEU A 449 -42.67 11.56 -23.98
C LEU A 449 -43.90 12.45 -23.73
N PRO A 450 -44.05 13.56 -24.47
CA PRO A 450 -45.27 14.34 -24.43
C PRO A 450 -46.42 13.55 -25.06
N ALA A 451 -47.65 13.93 -24.75
CA ALA A 451 -48.84 13.29 -25.28
C ALA A 451 -48.83 13.28 -26.83
N GLY A 452 -49.34 12.19 -27.42
CA GLY A 452 -49.29 11.97 -28.86
C GLY A 452 -47.96 11.42 -29.40
N TRP A 453 -46.94 11.26 -28.55
CA TRP A 453 -45.70 10.58 -28.91
C TRP A 453 -45.64 9.18 -28.31
N ARG A 454 -45.13 8.22 -29.09
CA ARG A 454 -44.91 6.85 -28.65
C ARG A 454 -43.55 6.36 -29.06
N LEU A 455 -42.86 5.69 -28.13
CA LEU A 455 -41.59 5.04 -28.42
C LEU A 455 -41.83 3.81 -29.31
N PHE A 456 -41.39 3.87 -30.56
CA PHE A 456 -41.55 2.74 -31.49
C PHE A 456 -40.61 1.59 -31.14
N ALA A 457 -39.31 1.86 -31.02
CA ALA A 457 -38.29 0.88 -30.69
C ALA A 457 -37.15 1.55 -29.90
N SER A 458 -36.42 0.75 -29.11
CA SER A 458 -35.18 1.16 -28.45
C SER A 458 -34.08 0.15 -28.80
N PHE A 459 -32.92 0.64 -29.21
CA PHE A 459 -31.78 -0.21 -29.58
C PHE A 459 -30.56 0.17 -28.73
N GLY A 460 -29.78 -0.83 -28.32
CA GLY A 460 -28.56 -0.62 -27.51
C GLY A 460 -28.79 -0.50 -26.00
N SER A 461 -30.02 -0.73 -25.52
CA SER A 461 -30.32 -0.88 -24.09
C SER A 461 -30.12 -2.34 -23.65
N ASP A 462 -29.52 -2.54 -22.48
CA ASP A 462 -29.34 -3.88 -21.88
C ASP A 462 -30.64 -4.41 -21.22
N ASN A 463 -31.63 -3.54 -20.99
CA ASN A 463 -32.92 -3.89 -20.38
C ASN A 463 -34.09 -3.76 -21.37
N ARG A 464 -35.15 -4.56 -21.14
CA ARG A 464 -36.44 -4.41 -21.85
C ARG A 464 -37.03 -3.03 -21.57
N THR A 465 -37.37 -2.31 -22.62
CA THR A 465 -38.04 -1.00 -22.51
C THR A 465 -39.55 -1.14 -22.65
N THR A 466 -40.27 -0.01 -22.62
CA THR A 466 -41.72 0.07 -22.87
C THR A 466 -42.06 0.39 -24.32
N SER A 467 -41.09 0.26 -25.24
CA SER A 467 -41.29 0.53 -26.67
C SER A 467 -42.34 -0.38 -27.30
N TRP A 468 -42.97 0.05 -28.39
CA TRP A 468 -43.98 -0.73 -29.10
C TRP A 468 -43.42 -2.08 -29.58
N VAL A 469 -42.18 -2.12 -30.07
CA VAL A 469 -41.50 -3.36 -30.48
C VAL A 469 -41.23 -4.29 -29.28
N ASP A 470 -40.78 -3.74 -28.13
CA ASP A 470 -40.43 -4.56 -26.95
C ASP A 470 -41.63 -5.16 -26.22
N LYS A 471 -42.85 -4.63 -26.47
CA LYS A 471 -44.10 -5.18 -25.94
C LYS A 471 -44.47 -6.53 -26.54
N TRP A 472 -44.01 -6.84 -27.75
CA TRP A 472 -44.29 -8.11 -28.40
C TRP A 472 -43.57 -9.26 -27.70
N ASP A 473 -44.34 -10.24 -27.22
CA ASP A 473 -43.79 -11.50 -26.75
C ASP A 473 -44.03 -12.66 -27.73
N LEU A 474 -43.54 -13.86 -27.38
CA LEU A 474 -43.70 -15.04 -28.22
C LEU A 474 -45.16 -15.50 -28.32
N MET A 475 -45.96 -15.30 -27.26
CA MET A 475 -47.38 -15.64 -27.22
C MET A 475 -48.18 -14.72 -28.15
N ASP A 476 -47.89 -13.42 -28.13
CA ASP A 476 -48.50 -12.41 -28.99
C ASP A 476 -48.30 -12.75 -30.46
N ILE A 477 -47.05 -13.04 -30.84
CA ILE A 477 -46.70 -13.43 -32.21
C ILE A 477 -47.40 -14.74 -32.59
N PHE A 478 -47.44 -15.73 -31.68
CA PHE A 478 -48.13 -17.00 -31.92
C PHE A 478 -49.64 -16.81 -32.14
N LEU A 479 -50.31 -16.05 -31.28
CA LEU A 479 -51.75 -15.77 -31.38
C LEU A 479 -52.07 -14.97 -32.64
N LEU A 480 -51.24 -13.99 -32.99
CA LEU A 480 -51.40 -13.22 -34.22
C LEU A 480 -51.29 -14.10 -35.47
N LEU A 481 -50.30 -15.01 -35.52
CA LEU A 481 -50.15 -15.96 -36.61
C LEU A 481 -51.32 -16.94 -36.68
N LEU A 482 -51.78 -17.45 -35.54
CA LEU A 482 -52.95 -18.34 -35.47
C LEU A 482 -54.20 -17.63 -36.01
N LEU A 483 -54.44 -16.40 -35.59
CA LEU A 483 -55.55 -15.57 -36.08
C LEU A 483 -55.43 -15.32 -37.59
N SER A 484 -54.26 -14.91 -38.06
CA SER A 484 -53.98 -14.68 -39.48
C SER A 484 -54.28 -15.93 -40.32
N ILE A 485 -53.77 -17.10 -39.91
CA ILE A 485 -53.97 -18.37 -40.63
C ILE A 485 -55.44 -18.80 -40.57
N SER A 486 -56.11 -18.62 -39.43
CA SER A 486 -57.53 -18.95 -39.28
C SER A 486 -58.40 -18.11 -40.21
N ILE A 487 -58.12 -16.81 -40.29
CA ILE A 487 -58.82 -15.90 -41.21
C ILE A 487 -58.51 -16.25 -42.65
N TYR A 488 -57.26 -16.61 -42.98
CA TYR A 488 -56.89 -17.10 -44.31
C TYR A 488 -57.68 -18.34 -44.72
N GLN A 489 -57.76 -19.36 -43.85
CA GLN A 489 -58.51 -20.59 -44.14
C GLN A 489 -60.02 -20.33 -44.26
N LEU A 490 -60.56 -19.40 -43.49
CA LEU A 490 -61.98 -19.10 -43.51
C LEU A 490 -62.37 -18.16 -44.67
N PHE A 491 -61.66 -17.07 -44.89
CA PHE A 491 -62.09 -15.98 -45.78
C PHE A 491 -61.14 -15.73 -46.96
N GLY A 492 -60.03 -16.45 -47.05
CA GLY A 492 -59.04 -16.34 -48.13
C GLY A 492 -58.01 -15.23 -47.90
N TRP A 493 -57.10 -15.09 -48.87
CA TRP A 493 -55.91 -14.24 -48.77
C TRP A 493 -56.21 -12.74 -48.62
N GLY A 494 -57.20 -12.21 -49.37
CA GLY A 494 -57.51 -10.78 -49.34
C GLY A 494 -57.89 -10.29 -47.94
N TRP A 495 -58.82 -10.99 -47.28
CA TRP A 495 -59.24 -10.65 -45.92
C TRP A 495 -58.17 -10.93 -44.87
N SER A 496 -57.35 -11.97 -45.07
CA SER A 496 -56.25 -12.26 -44.16
C SER A 496 -55.24 -11.13 -44.12
N ILE A 497 -54.82 -10.57 -45.26
CA ILE A 497 -53.81 -9.50 -45.27
C ILE A 497 -54.30 -8.27 -44.50
N PHE A 498 -55.52 -7.81 -44.76
CA PHE A 498 -56.08 -6.64 -44.06
C PHE A 498 -56.26 -6.91 -42.57
N ALA A 499 -56.76 -8.10 -42.20
CA ALA A 499 -56.93 -8.46 -40.80
C ALA A 499 -55.59 -8.58 -40.07
N THR A 500 -54.56 -9.14 -40.69
CA THR A 500 -53.22 -9.24 -40.09
C THR A 500 -52.60 -7.87 -39.89
N LEU A 501 -52.68 -6.97 -40.87
CA LEU A 501 -52.21 -5.59 -40.71
C LEU A 501 -52.93 -4.87 -39.56
N PHE A 502 -54.25 -5.04 -39.47
CA PHE A 502 -55.07 -4.48 -38.41
C PHE A 502 -54.71 -5.04 -37.03
N LEU A 503 -54.51 -6.36 -36.93
CA LEU A 503 -54.09 -7.03 -35.71
C LEU A 503 -52.71 -6.54 -35.27
N ILE A 504 -51.74 -6.44 -36.17
CA ILE A 504 -50.39 -5.92 -35.86
C ILE A 504 -50.49 -4.52 -35.23
N LEU A 505 -51.26 -3.61 -35.82
CA LEU A 505 -51.33 -2.23 -35.32
C LEU A 505 -52.06 -2.10 -33.98
N LEU A 506 -53.07 -2.94 -33.72
CA LEU A 506 -53.97 -2.79 -32.59
C LEU A 506 -53.72 -3.76 -31.43
N TRP A 507 -52.84 -4.75 -31.61
CA TRP A 507 -52.62 -5.81 -30.62
C TRP A 507 -52.33 -5.29 -29.22
N HIS A 508 -51.50 -4.26 -29.12
CA HIS A 508 -51.05 -3.66 -27.86
C HIS A 508 -51.76 -2.35 -27.49
N GLU A 509 -52.81 -1.97 -28.23
CA GLU A 509 -53.63 -0.80 -27.87
C GLU A 509 -54.61 -1.16 -26.75
N GLY A 510 -54.66 -0.31 -25.72
CA GLY A 510 -55.68 -0.40 -24.67
C GLY A 510 -57.08 -0.29 -25.28
N ASP A 511 -58.00 -1.10 -24.79
CA ASP A 511 -59.41 -1.14 -25.19
C ASP A 511 -59.71 -1.54 -26.66
N ALA A 512 -58.70 -1.96 -27.43
CA ALA A 512 -58.93 -2.53 -28.74
C ALA A 512 -59.63 -3.91 -28.61
N PRO A 513 -60.73 -4.17 -29.34
CA PRO A 513 -61.50 -5.41 -29.21
C PRO A 513 -60.82 -6.61 -29.93
N THR A 514 -59.54 -6.87 -29.65
CA THR A 514 -58.70 -7.87 -30.35
C THR A 514 -59.05 -9.31 -29.95
N VAL A 515 -59.24 -9.59 -28.67
CA VAL A 515 -59.56 -10.94 -28.14
C VAL A 515 -60.91 -11.46 -28.63
N VAL A 516 -61.87 -10.57 -28.87
CA VAL A 516 -63.23 -10.97 -29.31
C VAL A 516 -63.21 -11.61 -30.71
N TRP A 517 -62.21 -11.31 -31.53
CA TRP A 517 -62.05 -11.92 -32.85
C TRP A 517 -61.79 -13.43 -32.77
N LEU A 518 -61.08 -13.92 -31.75
CA LEU A 518 -60.91 -15.36 -31.52
C LEU A 518 -62.26 -16.06 -31.36
N TRP A 519 -63.13 -15.48 -30.52
CA TRP A 519 -64.48 -16.01 -30.29
C TRP A 519 -65.33 -16.00 -31.55
N ILE A 520 -65.28 -14.92 -32.33
CA ILE A 520 -65.99 -14.82 -33.60
C ILE A 520 -65.50 -15.89 -34.59
N LEU A 521 -64.19 -16.11 -34.69
CA LEU A 521 -63.63 -17.10 -35.61
C LEU A 521 -64.04 -18.53 -35.22
N VAL A 522 -64.04 -18.85 -33.92
CA VAL A 522 -64.52 -20.15 -33.43
C VAL A 522 -66.00 -20.34 -33.77
N LEU A 523 -66.85 -19.33 -33.52
CA LEU A 523 -68.28 -19.40 -33.85
C LEU A 523 -68.52 -19.57 -35.36
N VAL A 524 -67.77 -18.85 -36.20
CA VAL A 524 -67.84 -18.96 -37.66
C VAL A 524 -67.38 -20.35 -38.13
N ALA A 525 -66.29 -20.89 -37.57
CA ALA A 525 -65.79 -22.22 -37.90
C ALA A 525 -66.82 -23.31 -37.53
N LEU A 526 -67.42 -23.23 -36.34
CA LEU A 526 -68.48 -24.15 -35.90
C LEU A 526 -69.73 -24.07 -36.79
N LEU A 527 -70.12 -22.87 -37.22
CA LEU A 527 -71.26 -22.65 -38.11
C LEU A 527 -71.04 -23.19 -39.54
N ARG A 528 -69.79 -23.34 -39.98
CA ARG A 528 -69.44 -24.00 -41.24
C ARG A 528 -69.49 -25.52 -41.14
N LEU A 529 -69.23 -26.08 -39.96
CA LEU A 529 -69.27 -27.53 -39.71
C LEU A 529 -70.70 -28.06 -39.49
N ILE A 530 -71.56 -27.28 -38.81
CA ILE A 530 -72.92 -27.73 -38.43
C ILE A 530 -73.94 -27.26 -39.47
N GLU A 531 -74.50 -28.20 -40.23
CA GLU A 531 -75.39 -27.89 -41.35
C GLU A 531 -76.86 -27.64 -40.94
N LYS A 532 -77.45 -28.36 -39.97
CA LYS A 532 -78.88 -28.20 -39.58
C LYS A 532 -79.11 -28.49 -38.09
N GLY A 533 -80.13 -27.87 -37.51
CA GLY A 533 -80.60 -28.16 -36.13
C GLY A 533 -80.68 -26.94 -35.20
N ARG A 534 -81.18 -27.17 -33.98
CA ARG A 534 -81.33 -26.12 -32.93
C ARG A 534 -79.98 -25.52 -32.53
N ALA A 535 -78.92 -26.33 -32.46
CA ALA A 535 -77.56 -25.89 -32.16
C ALA A 535 -77.03 -24.84 -33.16
N ARG A 536 -77.30 -25.01 -34.47
CA ARG A 536 -76.94 -24.02 -35.49
C ARG A 536 -77.66 -22.68 -35.27
N THR A 537 -78.92 -22.73 -34.80
CA THR A 537 -79.71 -21.53 -34.50
C THR A 537 -79.12 -20.78 -33.30
N VAL A 538 -78.75 -21.50 -32.24
CA VAL A 538 -78.08 -20.92 -31.07
C VAL A 538 -76.74 -20.27 -31.45
N LEU A 539 -75.91 -20.96 -32.25
CA LEU A 539 -74.63 -20.41 -32.72
C LEU A 539 -74.80 -19.14 -33.56
N LYS A 540 -75.86 -19.04 -34.38
CA LYS A 540 -76.18 -17.81 -35.13
C LYS A 540 -76.54 -16.64 -34.21
N VAL A 541 -77.32 -16.90 -33.15
CA VAL A 541 -77.66 -15.85 -32.16
C VAL A 541 -76.42 -15.41 -31.41
N LEU A 542 -75.59 -16.36 -30.95
CA LEU A 542 -74.31 -16.05 -30.28
C LEU A 542 -73.36 -15.25 -31.18
N LEU A 543 -73.26 -15.61 -32.46
CA LEU A 543 -72.49 -14.85 -33.42
C LEU A 543 -73.04 -13.43 -33.57
N GLY A 544 -74.35 -13.26 -33.73
CA GLY A 544 -75.00 -11.95 -33.84
C GLY A 544 -74.74 -11.05 -32.63
N ILE A 545 -74.85 -11.60 -31.41
CA ILE A 545 -74.53 -10.88 -30.17
C ILE A 545 -73.04 -10.51 -30.12
N SER A 546 -72.15 -11.45 -30.45
CA SER A 546 -70.70 -11.21 -30.45
C SER A 546 -70.30 -10.14 -31.47
N THR A 547 -70.90 -10.16 -32.67
CA THR A 547 -70.69 -9.14 -33.70
C THR A 547 -71.21 -7.78 -33.25
N ALA A 548 -72.40 -7.70 -32.64
CA ALA A 548 -72.93 -6.44 -32.10
C ALA A 548 -72.01 -5.85 -31.02
N PHE A 549 -71.48 -6.71 -30.13
CA PHE A 549 -70.53 -6.30 -29.11
C PHE A 549 -69.22 -5.76 -29.72
N VAL A 550 -68.67 -6.43 -30.73
CA VAL A 550 -67.48 -5.92 -31.45
C VAL A 550 -67.77 -4.60 -32.15
N LEU A 551 -68.92 -4.44 -32.79
CA LEU A 551 -69.27 -3.18 -33.45
C LEU A 551 -69.33 -2.01 -32.45
N LEU A 552 -69.92 -2.24 -31.27
CA LEU A 552 -69.95 -1.23 -30.20
C LEU A 552 -68.53 -0.95 -29.66
N GLY A 553 -67.72 -1.99 -29.44
CA GLY A 553 -66.33 -1.84 -29.01
C GLY A 553 -65.47 -1.07 -30.02
N VAL A 554 -65.59 -1.40 -31.31
CA VAL A 554 -64.91 -0.68 -32.39
C VAL A 554 -65.36 0.77 -32.44
N LEU A 555 -66.66 1.06 -32.29
CA LEU A 555 -67.16 2.43 -32.27
C LEU A 555 -66.57 3.23 -31.10
N GLN A 556 -66.61 2.68 -29.89
CA GLN A 556 -66.06 3.30 -28.70
C GLN A 556 -64.54 3.55 -28.84
N PHE A 557 -63.80 2.53 -29.26
CA PHE A 557 -62.37 2.62 -29.53
C PHE A 557 -62.05 3.68 -30.59
N SER A 558 -62.81 3.71 -31.69
CA SER A 558 -62.60 4.69 -32.77
C SER A 558 -62.83 6.12 -32.30
N VAL A 559 -63.89 6.37 -31.53
CA VAL A 559 -64.17 7.69 -30.94
C VAL A 559 -63.04 8.12 -30.01
N TYR A 560 -62.55 7.20 -29.17
CA TYR A 560 -61.41 7.46 -28.29
C TYR A 560 -60.16 7.84 -29.09
N GLN A 561 -59.75 7.01 -30.06
CA GLN A 561 -58.54 7.23 -30.88
C GLN A 561 -58.61 8.51 -31.72
N ILE A 562 -59.75 8.82 -32.34
CA ILE A 562 -59.92 10.07 -33.09
C ILE A 562 -59.80 11.28 -32.15
N ARG A 563 -60.41 11.20 -30.96
CA ARG A 563 -60.37 12.28 -29.98
C ARG A 563 -58.96 12.52 -29.45
N THR A 564 -58.21 11.47 -29.12
CA THR A 564 -56.83 11.58 -28.65
C THR A 564 -55.88 11.99 -29.77
N THR A 565 -56.14 11.60 -31.03
CA THR A 565 -55.33 12.07 -32.17
C THR A 565 -55.51 13.56 -32.43
N LEU A 566 -56.75 14.08 -32.37
CA LEU A 566 -57.04 15.50 -32.58
C LEU A 566 -56.67 16.37 -31.36
N TYR A 567 -56.77 15.79 -30.16
CA TYR A 567 -56.48 16.46 -28.89
C TYR A 567 -55.59 15.56 -28.02
N PRO A 568 -54.28 15.48 -28.32
CA PRO A 568 -53.33 14.62 -27.59
C PRO A 568 -53.34 14.85 -26.08
N GLN A 569 -53.58 16.09 -25.63
CA GLN A 569 -53.68 16.45 -24.22
C GLN A 569 -54.77 15.71 -23.42
N LEU A 570 -55.68 14.99 -24.08
CA LEU A 570 -56.72 14.17 -23.44
C LEU A 570 -56.29 12.73 -23.17
N GLU A 571 -55.11 12.32 -23.65
CA GLU A 571 -54.50 11.02 -23.37
C GLU A 571 -54.34 10.88 -21.84
N HIS A 572 -55.12 9.96 -21.24
CA HIS A 572 -55.03 9.70 -19.81
C HIS A 572 -53.79 8.85 -19.53
N HIS A 573 -52.76 9.48 -18.96
CA HIS A 573 -51.75 8.74 -18.25
C HIS A 573 -52.30 8.36 -16.88
N GLU A 574 -52.62 7.09 -16.66
CA GLU A 574 -52.71 6.55 -15.31
C GLU A 574 -51.31 6.63 -14.67
N GLY A 575 -50.98 7.78 -14.09
CA GLY A 575 -49.75 8.03 -13.33
C GLY A 575 -48.85 9.13 -13.91
N GLY A 576 -48.98 10.35 -13.38
CA GLY A 576 -47.96 11.39 -13.54
C GLY A 576 -48.55 12.79 -13.69
N ASN A 577 -48.55 13.57 -12.59
CA ASN A 577 -48.79 15.01 -12.67
C ASN A 577 -47.76 15.64 -13.62
N PHE A 578 -48.24 16.34 -14.64
CA PHE A 578 -47.43 17.04 -15.66
C PHE A 578 -46.57 18.18 -15.09
N TYR A 579 -46.77 18.57 -13.83
CA TYR A 579 -45.91 19.52 -13.13
C TYR A 579 -45.09 18.80 -12.05
N PRO A 580 -43.75 18.96 -12.02
CA PRO A 580 -42.99 18.59 -10.84
C PRO A 580 -43.52 19.39 -9.66
N GLN A 581 -43.99 18.70 -8.61
CA GLN A 581 -44.16 19.36 -7.32
C GLN A 581 -42.77 19.84 -6.90
N PHE A 582 -42.54 21.15 -6.94
CA PHE A 582 -41.43 21.75 -6.21
C PHE A 582 -41.66 21.42 -4.74
N GLU A 583 -40.91 20.44 -4.25
CA GLU A 583 -40.85 20.09 -2.83
C GLU A 583 -40.28 21.31 -2.10
N LYS A 584 -41.19 22.09 -1.53
CA LYS A 584 -40.85 23.26 -0.73
C LYS A 584 -40.40 22.75 0.63
N GLU A 585 -39.12 22.39 0.75
CA GLU A 585 -38.48 22.28 2.06
C GLU A 585 -38.49 23.66 2.71
N MET A 586 -39.56 23.94 3.46
CA MET A 586 -39.62 25.06 4.38
C MET A 586 -39.22 24.51 5.74
N SER A 587 -37.95 24.75 6.11
CA SER A 587 -37.47 24.56 7.47
C SER A 587 -38.26 25.49 8.39
N LEU A 588 -39.24 24.93 9.10
CA LEU A 588 -39.81 25.52 10.30
C LEU A 588 -39.42 24.60 11.45
N ASN A 589 -38.26 24.88 12.04
CA ASN A 589 -37.93 24.57 13.41
C ASN A 589 -36.95 25.64 13.87
N ASP A 590 -37.52 26.75 14.34
CA ASP A 590 -36.97 27.62 15.39
C ASP A 590 -38.15 28.44 15.94
N ALA A 591 -38.78 27.88 16.98
CA ALA A 591 -39.57 28.58 17.98
C ALA A 591 -39.37 27.87 19.32
#